data_AF-A0A8X6TCQ6-F1
#
_entry.id   AF-A0A8X6TCQ6-F1
#
_cell.length_a   1.000
_cell.length_b   1.000
_cell.length_c   1.000
_cell.angle_alpha   90.00
_cell.angle_beta   90.00
_cell.angle_gamma   90.00
#
_symmetry.space_group_name_H-M   'P 1'
#
loop_
_entity.id
_entity.type
_entity.pdbx_description
1 polymer ?
#
loop_
_entity_poly.entity_id
_entity_poly.type
_entity_poly.pdbx_seq_one_letter_code
_entity_poly.pdbx_strand_id
1 'polypeptide(L)'
;MIGITPNGAISFISPLYCGSISDKQLFLKSKLMDRLEPNDVVMADKGFLISEELESIGCKLQCPIFLKDKIQFELAEMVSNSQLSNMRVTVERAISRVKQYKYFEGALPYRCLPQVHMVFFIACMLCNFHAPLIQVT
;
A
#
# COMPACT_ATOMS: atom_id res chain seq x y z
N MET A 1 -0.17 -0.85 -8.01
CA MET A 1 -0.34 -1.07 -6.56
C MET A 1 1.00 -1.50 -5.98
N ILE A 2 1.34 -1.03 -4.78
CA ILE A 2 2.54 -1.45 -4.05
C ILE A 2 2.06 -1.99 -2.69
N GLY A 3 2.60 -3.12 -2.24
CA GLY A 3 2.40 -3.64 -0.90
C GLY A 3 3.64 -3.38 -0.04
N ILE A 4 3.43 -2.81 1.14
CA ILE A 4 4.48 -2.41 2.07
C ILE A 4 4.26 -3.15 3.38
N THR A 5 5.35 -3.71 3.92
CA THR A 5 5.34 -4.40 5.22
C THR A 5 5.23 -3.39 6.37
N PRO A 6 4.81 -3.83 7.56
CA PRO A 6 4.80 -2.96 8.75
C PRO A 6 6.17 -2.35 9.09
N ASN A 7 7.27 -2.98 8.64
CA ASN A 7 8.63 -2.46 8.81
C ASN A 7 9.00 -1.35 7.79
N GLY A 8 8.08 -1.01 6.88
CA GLY A 8 8.29 0.00 5.84
C GLY A 8 9.00 -0.50 4.58
N ALA A 9 9.33 -1.79 4.49
CA ALA A 9 9.91 -2.36 3.27
C ALA A 9 8.83 -2.66 2.23
N ILE A 10 9.09 -2.32 0.97
CA ILE A 10 8.25 -2.67 -0.18
C ILE A 10 8.42 -4.18 -0.44
N SER A 11 7.36 -4.95 -0.25
CA SER A 11 7.35 -6.42 -0.40
C SER A 11 6.62 -6.88 -1.66
N PHE A 12 5.69 -6.08 -2.16
CA PHE A 12 4.88 -6.44 -3.32
C PHE A 12 4.76 -5.28 -4.30
N ILE A 13 4.82 -5.60 -5.59
CA ILE A 13 4.66 -4.64 -6.68
C ILE A 13 3.77 -5.32 -7.72
N SER A 14 2.60 -4.74 -7.98
CA SER A 14 1.70 -5.23 -9.03
C SER A 14 2.17 -4.78 -10.41
N PRO A 15 1.67 -5.42 -11.48
CA PRO A 15 1.74 -4.82 -12.81
C PRO A 15 1.18 -3.39 -12.81
N LEU A 16 1.70 -2.56 -13.72
CA LEU A 16 1.24 -1.18 -13.89
C LEU A 16 -0.01 -1.16 -14.77
N TYR A 17 -0.99 -0.38 -14.36
CA TYR A 17 -2.25 -0.17 -15.07
C TYR A 17 -2.49 1.34 -15.23
N CYS A 18 -3.19 1.73 -16.30
CA CYS A 18 -3.66 3.10 -16.47
C CYS A 18 -4.69 3.46 -15.39
N GLY A 19 -4.82 4.75 -15.07
CA GLY A 19 -5.71 5.26 -14.02
C GLY A 19 -7.22 5.08 -14.28
N SER A 20 -7.61 4.44 -15.38
CA SER A 20 -9.00 4.09 -15.69
C SER A 20 -9.47 2.78 -15.04
N ILE A 21 -8.58 2.01 -14.40
CA ILE A 21 -8.93 0.79 -13.68
C ILE A 21 -9.46 1.11 -12.28
N SER A 22 -10.50 0.42 -11.82
CA SER A 22 -10.96 0.57 -10.44
C SER A 22 -10.01 -0.12 -9.45
N ASP A 23 -9.97 0.37 -8.22
CA ASP A 23 -9.18 -0.18 -7.13
C ASP A 23 -9.43 -1.67 -6.88
N LYS A 24 -10.71 -2.09 -6.89
CA LYS A 24 -11.12 -3.50 -6.78
C LYS A 24 -10.60 -4.33 -7.96
N GLN A 25 -10.73 -3.84 -9.18
CA GLN A 25 -10.19 -4.53 -10.36
C GLN A 25 -8.66 -4.61 -10.33
N LEU A 26 -7.99 -3.56 -9.86
CA LEU A 26 -6.54 -3.53 -9.69
C LEU A 26 -6.09 -4.58 -8.67
N PHE A 27 -6.80 -4.69 -7.54
CA PHE A 27 -6.52 -5.70 -6.53
C PHE A 27 -6.65 -7.12 -7.09
N LEU A 28 -7.76 -7.43 -7.76
CA LEU A 28 -7.98 -8.75 -8.39
C LEU A 28 -6.91 -9.07 -9.45
N LYS A 29 -6.57 -8.11 -10.32
CA LYS A 29 -5.56 -8.31 -11.37
C LYS A 29 -4.13 -8.35 -10.85
N SER A 30 -3.88 -7.79 -9.67
CA SER A 30 -2.55 -7.77 -9.07
C SER A 30 -2.03 -9.16 -8.70
N LYS A 31 -2.93 -10.13 -8.49
CA LYS A 31 -2.61 -11.45 -7.93
C LYS A 31 -2.01 -11.40 -6.51
N LEU A 32 -2.32 -10.36 -5.76
CA LEU A 32 -1.94 -10.30 -4.34
C LEU A 32 -2.63 -11.40 -3.52
N MET A 33 -3.87 -11.74 -3.87
CA MET A 33 -4.65 -12.81 -3.21
C MET A 33 -3.93 -14.16 -3.20
N ASP A 34 -3.21 -14.50 -4.27
CA ASP A 34 -2.46 -15.76 -4.38
C ASP A 34 -1.29 -15.85 -3.39
N ARG A 35 -0.93 -14.73 -2.74
CA ARG A 35 0.17 -14.64 -1.76
C ARG A 35 -0.30 -14.41 -0.33
N LEU A 36 -1.59 -14.20 -0.11
CA LEU A 36 -2.14 -13.99 1.22
C LEU A 36 -2.42 -15.33 1.88
N GLU A 37 -2.10 -15.42 3.16
CA GLU A 37 -2.38 -16.59 3.97
C GLU A 37 -3.59 -16.34 4.89
N PRO A 38 -4.32 -17.39 5.28
CA PRO A 38 -5.40 -17.26 6.26
C PRO A 38 -4.88 -16.62 7.55
N ASN A 39 -5.65 -15.67 8.10
CA ASN A 39 -5.30 -14.79 9.24
C ASN A 39 -4.41 -13.59 8.94
N ASP A 40 -3.95 -13.38 7.71
CA ASP A 40 -3.26 -12.14 7.35
C ASP A 40 -4.17 -10.91 7.51
N VAL A 41 -3.55 -9.79 7.85
CA VAL A 41 -4.21 -8.49 7.99
C VAL A 41 -3.72 -7.56 6.89
N VAL A 42 -4.64 -7.13 6.03
CA VAL A 42 -4.37 -6.19 4.95
C VAL A 42 -4.90 -4.82 5.35
N MET A 43 -4.03 -3.81 5.32
CA MET A 43 -4.42 -2.42 5.54
C MET A 43 -4.69 -1.72 4.20
N ALA A 44 -5.84 -1.06 4.06
CA ALA A 44 -6.18 -0.28 2.86
C ALA A 44 -6.85 1.05 3.22
N ASP A 45 -6.89 1.97 2.26
CA ASP A 45 -7.58 3.25 2.42
C ASP A 45 -9.10 3.07 2.54
N LYS A 46 -9.73 4.02 3.24
CA LYS A 46 -11.19 4.02 3.42
C LYS A 46 -11.89 4.12 2.07
N GLY A 47 -12.72 3.12 1.75
CA GLY A 47 -13.45 3.03 0.48
C GLY A 47 -12.96 1.90 -0.44
N PHE A 48 -11.88 1.20 -0.07
CA PHE A 48 -11.48 -0.02 -0.76
C PHE A 48 -12.48 -1.16 -0.49
N LEU A 49 -13.29 -1.49 -1.49
CA LEU A 49 -14.32 -2.54 -1.42
C LEU A 49 -13.72 -3.92 -1.75
N ILE A 50 -12.81 -4.40 -0.88
CA ILE A 50 -12.12 -5.69 -1.01
C ILE A 50 -12.36 -6.64 0.18
N SER A 51 -13.32 -6.32 1.05
CA SER A 51 -13.60 -7.12 2.26
C SER A 51 -14.09 -8.52 1.91
N GLU A 52 -15.02 -8.63 0.95
CA GLU A 52 -15.59 -9.91 0.50
C GLU A 52 -14.50 -10.83 -0.08
N GLU A 53 -13.60 -10.27 -0.90
CA GLU A 53 -12.48 -11.00 -1.48
C GLU A 53 -11.52 -11.52 -0.40
N LEU A 54 -11.19 -10.69 0.59
CA LEU A 54 -10.29 -11.07 1.67
C LEU A 54 -10.91 -12.09 2.62
N GLU A 55 -12.20 -11.95 2.92
CA GLU A 55 -12.95 -12.90 3.73
C GLU A 55 -12.98 -14.31 3.11
N SER A 56 -13.03 -14.40 1.77
CA SER A 56 -12.98 -15.69 1.07
C SER A 56 -11.68 -16.48 1.30
N ILE A 57 -10.59 -15.79 1.63
CA ILE A 57 -9.26 -16.38 1.94
C ILE A 57 -9.08 -16.56 3.45
N GLY A 58 -9.96 -15.96 4.26
CA GLY A 58 -9.80 -15.89 5.72
C GLY A 58 -8.87 -14.77 6.18
N CYS A 59 -8.65 -13.75 5.36
CA CYS A 59 -7.87 -12.56 5.71
C CYS A 59 -8.78 -11.45 6.27
N LYS A 60 -8.19 -10.51 7.02
CA LYS A 60 -8.91 -9.36 7.59
C LYS A 60 -8.52 -8.06 6.92
N LEU A 61 -9.51 -7.26 6.54
CA LEU A 61 -9.31 -5.90 6.08
C LEU A 61 -9.32 -4.93 7.26
N GLN A 62 -8.26 -4.14 7.41
CA GLN A 62 -8.18 -3.09 8.41
C GLN A 62 -8.10 -1.70 7.74
N CYS A 63 -9.00 -0.80 8.14
CA CYS A 63 -9.07 0.56 7.61
C CYS A 63 -8.86 1.56 8.75
N PRO A 64 -8.18 2.70 8.53
CA PRO A 64 -8.08 3.76 9.53
C PRO A 64 -9.47 4.29 9.89
N ILE A 65 -9.78 4.41 11.18
CA ILE A 65 -11.08 4.90 11.66
C ILE A 65 -11.02 6.43 11.75
N PHE A 66 -11.88 7.09 10.98
CA PHE A 66 -12.06 8.55 11.06
C PHE A 66 -13.25 8.86 11.98
N LEU A 67 -13.04 9.75 12.95
CA LEU A 67 -14.07 10.32 13.82
C LEU A 67 -15.05 11.16 12.97
N LYS A 68 -16.07 10.54 12.38
CA LYS A 68 -17.19 11.30 11.81
C LYS A 68 -18.36 11.42 12.79
N ASP A 69 -18.59 10.38 13.61
CA ASP A 69 -19.82 10.28 14.41
C ASP A 69 -19.58 10.08 15.94
N LYS A 70 -18.33 9.99 16.40
CA LYS A 70 -17.97 9.92 17.83
C LYS A 70 -17.10 11.12 18.24
N ILE A 71 -17.35 11.68 19.42
CA ILE A 71 -16.60 12.82 19.99
C ILE A 71 -15.23 12.37 20.54
N GLN A 72 -15.12 11.13 21.05
CA GLN A 72 -13.89 10.54 21.58
C GLN A 72 -13.83 9.02 21.32
N PHE A 73 -12.62 8.51 21.13
CA PHE A 73 -12.32 7.08 21.10
C PHE A 73 -12.12 6.55 22.53
N GLU A 74 -12.47 5.29 22.76
CA GLU A 74 -12.10 4.59 24.00
C GLU A 74 -10.57 4.33 24.02
N LEU A 75 -9.94 4.20 25.19
CA LEU A 75 -8.47 4.09 25.30
C LEU A 75 -7.88 2.96 24.43
N ALA A 76 -8.56 1.82 24.34
CA ALA A 76 -8.13 0.70 23.50
C ALA A 76 -8.30 0.98 21.99
N GLU A 77 -9.37 1.65 21.59
CA GLU A 77 -9.60 2.10 20.21
C GLU A 77 -8.58 3.18 19.81
N MET A 78 -8.20 4.08 20.73
CA MET A 78 -7.18 5.11 20.51
C MET A 78 -5.82 4.52 20.17
N VAL A 79 -5.35 3.54 20.95
CA VAL A 79 -4.04 2.90 20.74
C VAL A 79 -4.02 2.20 19.38
N SER A 80 -5.06 1.44 19.07
CA SER A 80 -5.19 0.71 17.80
C SER A 80 -5.24 1.68 16.60
N ASN A 81 -5.97 2.79 16.72
CA ASN A 81 -6.05 3.79 15.66
C ASN A 81 -4.75 4.59 15.52
N SER A 82 -4.03 4.84 16.61
CA SER A 82 -2.69 5.44 16.58
C SER A 82 -1.70 4.55 15.84
N GLN A 83 -1.71 3.24 16.10
CA GLN A 83 -0.88 2.27 15.37
C GLN A 83 -1.20 2.27 13.87
N LEU A 84 -2.48 2.23 13.50
CA LEU A 84 -2.90 2.32 12.09
C LEU A 84 -2.48 3.63 11.43
N SER A 85 -2.59 4.74 12.15
CA SER A 85 -2.15 6.05 11.65
C SER A 85 -0.63 6.08 11.42
N ASN A 86 0.16 5.50 12.33
CA ASN A 86 1.60 5.37 12.17
C ASN A 86 1.99 4.45 11.00
N MET A 87 1.27 3.34 10.80
CA MET A 87 1.45 2.47 9.64
C MET A 87 1.15 3.23 8.34
N ARG A 88 0.06 4.01 8.30
CA ARG A 88 -0.26 4.86 7.14
C ARG A 88 0.84 5.88 6.84
N VAL A 89 1.37 6.56 7.86
CA VAL A 89 2.51 7.48 7.68
C VAL A 89 3.73 6.75 7.11
N THR A 90 3.99 5.53 7.55
CA THR A 90 5.08 4.69 7.02
C THR A 90 4.86 4.39 5.53
N VAL A 91 3.63 4.03 5.14
CA VAL A 91 3.26 3.80 3.73
C VAL A 91 3.45 5.06 2.89
N GLU A 92 2.95 6.21 3.35
CA GLU A 92 3.08 7.49 2.65
C GLU A 92 4.56 7.90 2.48
N ARG A 93 5.40 7.63 3.47
CA ARG A 93 6.86 7.87 3.38
C ARG A 93 7.53 6.95 2.38
N ALA A 94 7.17 5.67 2.34
CA ALA A 94 7.70 4.72 1.35
C ALA A 94 7.32 5.13 -0.08
N ILE A 95 6.06 5.51 -0.30
CA ILE A 95 5.60 6.03 -1.60
C ILE A 95 6.34 7.33 -1.96
N SER A 96 6.55 8.20 -0.98
CA SER A 96 7.28 9.46 -1.19
C SER A 96 8.72 9.22 -1.65
N ARG A 97 9.40 8.18 -1.16
CA ARG A 97 10.75 7.80 -1.65
C ARG A 97 10.73 7.41 -3.13
N VAL A 98 9.76 6.58 -3.53
CA VAL A 98 9.62 6.21 -4.95
C VAL A 98 9.36 7.45 -5.82
N LYS A 99 8.60 8.43 -5.31
CA LYS A 99 8.33 9.70 -6.01
C LYS A 99 9.55 10.63 -6.10
N GLN A 100 10.61 10.43 -5.32
CA GLN A 100 11.84 11.25 -5.42
C GLN A 100 12.64 10.97 -6.71
N TYR A 101 12.38 9.85 -7.40
CA TYR A 101 13.01 9.58 -8.68
C TYR A 101 12.42 10.49 -9.76
N LYS A 102 13.23 11.44 -10.25
CA LYS A 102 12.89 12.36 -11.34
C LYS A 102 12.44 11.68 -12.64
N TYR A 103 12.74 10.39 -12.80
CA TYR A 103 12.26 9.62 -13.95
C TYR A 103 10.72 9.59 -14.04
N PHE A 104 10.03 9.56 -12.89
CA PHE A 104 8.56 9.58 -12.84
C PHE A 104 8.00 11.00 -12.71
N GLU A 105 8.86 12.02 -12.76
CA GLU A 105 8.48 13.42 -12.67
C GLU A 105 8.10 13.94 -14.07
N GLY A 106 6.81 13.82 -14.41
CA GLY A 106 6.23 14.34 -15.65
C GLY A 106 5.67 13.27 -16.59
N ALA A 107 5.33 13.70 -17.81
CA ALA A 107 4.76 12.81 -18.82
C ALA A 107 5.84 11.91 -19.43
N LEU A 108 5.65 10.59 -19.31
CA LEU A 108 6.54 9.62 -19.93
C LEU A 108 6.24 9.50 -21.44
N PRO A 109 7.26 9.47 -22.32
CA PRO A 109 7.05 9.21 -23.74
C PRO A 109 6.41 7.84 -23.97
N TYR A 110 5.51 7.75 -24.95
CA TYR A 110 4.81 6.49 -25.29
C TYR A 110 5.78 5.32 -25.55
N ARG A 111 6.94 5.60 -26.16
CA ARG A 111 7.99 4.61 -26.45
C ARG A 111 8.55 3.93 -25.20
N CYS A 112 8.47 4.58 -24.04
CA CYS A 112 8.98 4.05 -22.79
C CYS A 112 8.00 3.08 -22.11
N LEU A 113 6.70 3.12 -22.45
CA LEU A 113 5.65 2.34 -21.79
C LEU A 113 5.97 0.85 -21.59
N PRO A 114 6.56 0.13 -22.57
CA PRO A 114 6.89 -1.29 -22.38
C PRO A 114 7.91 -1.52 -21.26
N GLN A 115 8.76 -0.54 -20.98
CA GLN A 115 9.87 -0.63 -20.02
C GLN A 115 9.52 0.00 -18.66
N VAL A 116 8.51 0.87 -18.60
CA VAL A 116 8.13 1.59 -17.36
C VAL A 116 7.89 0.62 -16.20
N HIS A 117 7.28 -0.54 -16.46
CA HIS A 117 7.06 -1.55 -15.42
C HIS A 117 8.38 -2.02 -14.78
N MET A 118 9.40 -2.32 -15.60
CA MET A 118 10.70 -2.77 -15.12
C MET A 118 11.44 -1.65 -14.39
N VAL A 119 11.41 -0.42 -14.91
CA VAL A 119 12.03 0.74 -14.26
C VAL A 119 11.37 1.03 -12.91
N PHE A 120 10.04 0.95 -12.84
CA PHE A 120 9.29 1.11 -11.60
C PHE A 120 9.61 0.03 -10.58
N PHE A 121 9.71 -1.22 -11.02
CA PHE A 121 10.11 -2.33 -10.16
C PHE A 121 11.50 -2.10 -9.56
N ILE A 122 12.48 -1.73 -10.39
CA ILE A 122 13.86 -1.43 -9.95
C ILE A 122 13.86 -0.25 -8.97
N ALA A 123 13.16 0.84 -9.28
CA ALA A 123 13.09 2.01 -8.41
C ALA A 123 12.50 1.68 -7.03
N CYS A 124 11.43 0.88 -6.99
CA CYS A 124 10.85 0.40 -5.74
C CYS A 124 11.82 -0.48 -4.94
N MET A 125 12.54 -1.39 -5.60
CA MET A 125 13.53 -2.24 -4.94
C MET A 125 14.73 -1.45 -4.43
N LEU A 126 15.19 -0.43 -5.17
CA LEU A 126 16.24 0.47 -4.70
C LEU A 126 15.81 1.25 -3.45
N CYS A 127 14.54 1.64 -3.33
CA CYS A 127 14.01 2.31 -2.12
C CYS A 127 14.19 1.47 -0.84
N ASN A 128 14.20 0.14 -0.95
CA ASN A 128 14.40 -0.76 0.20
C ASN A 128 15.85 -0.74 0.72
N PHE A 129 16.83 -0.33 -0.09
CA PHE A 129 18.24 -0.22 0.31
C PHE A 129 18.57 1.11 0.99
N HIS A 130 17.65 2.08 1.00
CA HIS A 130 17.83 3.31 1.75
C HIS A 130 17.69 3.04 3.27
N ALA A 131 18.18 3.99 4.08
CA ALA A 131 18.06 3.95 5.54
C ALA A 131 16.62 3.58 5.99
N PRO A 132 16.45 2.83 7.07
CA PRO A 132 15.15 2.32 7.49
C PRO A 132 14.15 3.46 7.72
N LEU A 133 12.89 3.25 7.30
CA LEU A 133 11.80 4.23 7.44
C LEU A 133 11.32 4.37 8.90
N ILE A 134 11.58 3.34 9.70
CA ILE A 134 11.24 3.24 11.10
C ILE A 134 12.55 3.07 11.86
N GLN A 135 12.84 3.98 12.80
CA GLN A 135 13.90 3.75 13.77
C GLN A 135 13.31 2.83 14.85
N VAL A 136 13.74 1.56 14.84
CA VAL A 136 13.52 0.69 16.00
C VAL A 136 14.47 1.21 17.08
N THR A 137 13.93 1.95 18.03
CA THR A 137 14.65 2.45 19.22
C THR A 137 14.08 1.77 20.43
#